data_AF-A0AAP5HEN1-F1
#
_entry.id   AF-A0AAP5HEN1-F1
#
_cell.length_a   1.000
_cell.length_b   1.000
_cell.length_c   1.000
_cell.angle_alpha   90.00
_cell.angle_beta   90.00
_cell.angle_gamma   90.00
#
_symmetry.space_group_name_H-M   'P 1'
#
loop_
_entity.id
_entity.type
_entity.pdbx_description
1 polymer ?
#
loop_
_entity_poly.entity_id
_entity_poly.type
_entity_poly.pdbx_seq_one_letter_code
_entity_poly.pdbx_strand_id
1 'polypeptide(L)'
;MPKYRFVTDDGKKVDRGEDTLEFPNDGAAADAAQEALADMVQDALPNGQSLNLSAAVQNTEGDEVYHASLKFHGETAEQARFKAAEIDAGADDAAHAVARALSANLKKTPT
;
A
#
# COMPACT_ATOMS: atom_id res chain seq x y z
N MET A 1 15.50 -30.15 -2.95
CA MET A 1 16.11 -28.80 -3.00
C MET A 1 15.66 -28.02 -1.75
N PRO A 2 16.22 -26.83 -1.43
CA PRO A 2 15.68 -26.00 -0.34
C PRO A 2 14.19 -25.71 -0.55
N LYS A 3 13.46 -25.56 0.57
CA LYS A 3 12.00 -25.35 0.58
C LYS A 3 11.68 -23.94 1.02
N TYR A 4 10.70 -23.34 0.36
CA TYR A 4 10.31 -21.96 0.58
C TYR A 4 8.79 -21.85 0.74
N ARG A 5 8.35 -21.02 1.67
CA ARG A 5 6.94 -20.67 1.84
C ARG A 5 6.68 -19.31 1.22
N PHE A 6 5.61 -19.22 0.44
CA PHE A 6 5.19 -17.98 -0.21
C PHE A 6 4.01 -17.39 0.54
N VAL A 7 4.07 -16.10 0.81
CA VAL A 7 2.96 -15.32 1.35
C VAL A 7 2.58 -14.28 0.32
N THR A 8 1.33 -14.25 -0.11
CA THR A 8 0.82 -13.28 -1.08
C THR A 8 -0.38 -12.54 -0.50
N ASP A 9 -0.50 -11.25 -0.83
CA ASP A 9 -1.67 -10.43 -0.52
C ASP A 9 -2.23 -9.90 -1.84
N ASP A 10 -3.43 -10.33 -2.20
CA ASP A 10 -4.12 -9.91 -3.42
C ASP A 10 -4.94 -8.61 -3.23
N GLY A 11 -4.79 -7.94 -2.08
CA GLY A 11 -5.54 -6.76 -1.68
C GLY A 11 -6.94 -7.07 -1.15
N LYS A 12 -7.37 -8.34 -1.19
CA LYS A 12 -8.64 -8.82 -0.61
C LYS A 12 -8.39 -9.84 0.49
N LYS A 13 -7.41 -10.72 0.31
CA LYS A 13 -7.00 -11.76 1.23
C LYS A 13 -5.48 -11.92 1.23
N VAL A 14 -4.97 -12.23 2.42
CA VAL A 14 -3.60 -12.71 2.60
C VAL A 14 -3.61 -14.23 2.53
N ASP A 15 -2.97 -14.79 1.51
CA ASP A 15 -2.66 -16.21 1.42
C ASP A 15 -1.27 -16.46 1.99
N ARG A 16 -1.17 -17.26 3.04
CA ARG A 16 0.10 -17.53 3.72
C ARG A 16 0.82 -18.78 3.21
N GLY A 17 0.29 -19.46 2.20
CA GLY A 17 0.87 -20.67 1.62
C GLY A 17 1.01 -21.78 2.65
N GLU A 18 0.05 -22.70 2.71
CA GLU A 18 0.16 -23.88 3.57
C GLU A 18 1.29 -24.81 3.09
N ASP A 19 1.52 -24.83 1.77
CA ASP A 19 2.54 -25.64 1.12
C ASP A 19 3.87 -24.90 0.94
N THR A 20 4.96 -25.68 0.90
CA THR A 20 6.30 -25.19 0.57
C THR A 20 6.71 -25.66 -0.82
N LEU A 21 7.35 -24.78 -1.56
CA LEU A 21 7.85 -25.03 -2.91
C LEU A 21 9.37 -25.21 -2.91
N GLU A 22 9.87 -26.05 -3.80
CA GLU A 22 11.30 -26.36 -3.89
C GLU A 22 11.99 -25.49 -4.94
N PHE A 23 13.04 -24.77 -4.54
CA PHE A 23 13.83 -23.92 -5.43
C PHE A 23 15.34 -24.17 -5.25
N PRO A 24 16.17 -23.95 -6.28
CA PRO A 24 17.62 -24.17 -6.20
C PRO A 24 18.35 -23.30 -5.16
N ASN A 25 17.87 -22.07 -4.95
CA ASN A 25 18.43 -21.08 -4.02
C ASN A 25 17.42 -19.95 -3.78
N ASP A 26 17.75 -19.04 -2.86
CA ASP A 26 16.89 -17.91 -2.47
C ASP A 26 16.58 -16.98 -3.65
N GLY A 27 17.53 -16.76 -4.56
CA GLY A 27 17.33 -15.94 -5.75
C GLY A 27 16.26 -16.51 -6.68
N ALA A 28 16.29 -17.81 -6.92
CA ALA A 28 15.27 -18.48 -7.74
C ALA A 28 13.88 -18.44 -7.08
N ALA A 29 13.80 -18.50 -5.76
CA ALA A 29 12.53 -18.35 -5.04
C ALA A 29 12.02 -16.89 -5.09
N ALA A 30 12.92 -15.92 -4.99
CA ALA A 30 12.61 -14.50 -5.14
C ALA A 30 12.09 -14.16 -6.54
N ASP A 31 12.75 -14.66 -7.60
CA ASP A 31 12.31 -14.48 -8.99
C ASP A 31 10.89 -15.03 -9.19
N ALA A 32 10.61 -16.22 -8.67
CA ALA A 32 9.26 -16.81 -8.73
C ALA A 32 8.22 -15.99 -7.97
N ALA A 33 8.59 -15.37 -6.84
CA ALA A 33 7.67 -14.49 -6.09
C ALA A 33 7.40 -13.19 -6.85
N GLN A 34 8.40 -12.68 -7.56
CA GLN A 34 8.24 -11.52 -8.42
C GLN A 34 7.31 -11.82 -9.61
N GLU A 35 7.47 -12.98 -10.25
CA GLU A 35 6.55 -13.45 -11.31
C GLU A 35 5.12 -13.57 -10.79
N ALA A 36 4.93 -14.20 -9.63
CA ALA A 36 3.61 -14.31 -9.00
C ALA A 36 2.98 -12.94 -8.68
N LEU A 37 3.78 -11.96 -8.25
CA LEU A 37 3.29 -10.59 -8.04
C LEU A 37 2.83 -9.94 -9.35
N ALA A 38 3.56 -10.15 -10.44
CA ALA A 38 3.19 -9.64 -11.76
C ALA A 38 1.89 -10.26 -12.27
N ASP A 39 1.71 -11.58 -12.08
CA ASP A 39 0.48 -12.28 -12.43
C ASP A 39 -0.72 -11.73 -11.65
N MET A 40 -0.58 -11.50 -10.33
CA MET A 40 -1.64 -10.88 -9.52
C MET A 40 -2.00 -9.47 -10.01
N VAL A 41 -1.03 -8.69 -10.47
CA VAL A 41 -1.29 -7.36 -11.05
C VAL A 41 -2.11 -7.48 -12.32
N GLN A 42 -1.77 -8.43 -13.19
CA GLN A 42 -2.48 -8.67 -14.45
C GLN A 42 -3.93 -9.14 -14.22
N ASP A 43 -4.18 -9.92 -13.17
CA ASP A 43 -5.52 -10.37 -12.80
C ASP A 43 -6.38 -9.25 -12.18
N ALA A 44 -5.75 -8.33 -11.45
CA ALA A 44 -6.44 -7.25 -10.75
C ALA A 44 -6.76 -6.03 -11.64
N LEU A 45 -5.86 -5.69 -12.57
CA LEU A 45 -6.04 -4.57 -13.50
C LEU A 45 -6.70 -5.03 -14.82
N PRO A 46 -7.51 -4.18 -15.49
CA PRO A 46 -7.73 -2.75 -15.23
C PRO A 46 -8.89 -2.42 -14.29
N ASN A 47 -9.49 -3.40 -13.60
CA ASN A 47 -10.76 -3.24 -12.89
C ASN A 47 -10.68 -2.46 -11.55
N GLY A 48 -9.58 -1.77 -11.26
CA GLY A 48 -9.38 -1.00 -10.03
C GLY A 48 -8.71 0.36 -10.24
N GLN A 49 -9.27 1.43 -9.65
CA GLN A 49 -8.62 2.76 -9.55
C GLN A 49 -7.49 2.78 -8.51
N SER A 50 -7.42 1.76 -7.65
CA SER A 50 -6.35 1.56 -6.70
C SER A 50 -6.15 0.08 -6.45
N LEU A 51 -4.90 -0.31 -6.24
CA LEU A 51 -4.52 -1.68 -5.99
C LEU A 51 -3.32 -1.68 -5.03
N ASN A 52 -3.30 -2.61 -4.08
CA ASN A 52 -2.18 -2.83 -3.20
C ASN A 52 -1.97 -4.34 -3.10
N LEU A 53 -0.82 -4.82 -3.57
CA LEU A 53 -0.46 -6.23 -3.64
C LEU A 53 0.89 -6.44 -2.98
N SER A 54 1.12 -7.63 -2.43
CA SER A 54 2.45 -8.03 -1.99
C SER A 54 2.73 -9.51 -2.19
N ALA A 55 4.01 -9.84 -2.28
CA ALA A 55 4.53 -11.20 -2.29
C ALA A 55 5.78 -11.26 -1.39
N ALA A 56 5.86 -12.27 -0.54
CA ALA A 56 6.98 -12.53 0.35
C ALA A 56 7.37 -14.00 0.29
N VAL A 57 8.64 -14.29 0.56
CA VAL A 57 9.20 -15.64 0.59
C VAL A 57 9.95 -15.84 1.89
N GLN A 58 9.63 -16.94 2.57
CA GLN A 58 10.36 -17.40 3.74
C GLN A 58 11.12 -18.69 3.41
N ASN A 59 12.35 -18.80 3.89
CA ASN A 59 13.13 -20.04 3.84
C ASN A 59 12.70 -21.02 4.95
N THR A 60 13.34 -22.19 5.01
CA THR A 60 13.07 -23.20 6.05
C THR A 60 13.49 -22.79 7.46
N GLU A 61 14.38 -21.81 7.59
CA GLU A 61 14.83 -21.27 8.87
C GLU A 61 13.81 -20.26 9.45
N GLY A 62 12.82 -19.87 8.64
CA GLY A 62 11.79 -18.90 8.99
C GLY A 62 12.17 -17.46 8.63
N ASP A 63 13.33 -17.27 7.99
CA ASP A 63 13.77 -15.95 7.55
C ASP A 63 13.06 -15.54 6.27
N GLU A 64 12.60 -14.29 6.25
CA GLU A 64 12.09 -13.65 5.03
C GLU A 64 13.27 -13.32 4.12
N VAL A 65 13.43 -14.11 3.06
CA VAL A 65 14.53 -13.95 2.08
C VAL A 65 14.17 -12.97 0.96
N TYR A 66 12.87 -12.67 0.80
CA TYR A 66 12.38 -11.73 -0.19
C TYR A 66 11.01 -11.16 0.21
N HIS A 67 10.80 -9.89 -0.09
CA HIS A 67 9.49 -9.24 -0.02
C HIS A 67 9.40 -8.10 -1.04
N ALA A 68 8.30 -8.09 -1.78
CA ALA A 68 7.95 -7.03 -2.71
C ALA A 68 6.49 -6.62 -2.53
N SER A 69 6.22 -5.34 -2.75
CA SER A 69 4.86 -4.79 -2.76
C SER A 69 4.66 -3.83 -3.92
N LEU A 70 3.45 -3.82 -4.46
CA LEU A 70 3.03 -2.92 -5.53
C LEU A 70 1.78 -2.17 -5.12
N LYS A 71 1.90 -0.85 -5.06
CA LYS A 71 0.78 0.06 -4.85
C LYS A 71 0.51 0.84 -6.12
N PHE A 72 -0.66 0.66 -6.68
CA PHE A 72 -1.14 1.36 -7.86
C PHE A 72 -2.30 2.28 -7.48
N HIS A 73 -2.31 3.47 -8.08
CA HIS A 73 -3.40 4.42 -8.01
C HIS A 73 -3.51 5.14 -9.34
N GLY A 74 -4.71 5.09 -9.93
CA GLY A 74 -5.05 5.81 -11.16
C GLY A 74 -6.15 6.81 -10.87
N GLU A 75 -5.96 8.04 -11.34
CA GLU A 75 -6.99 9.08 -11.31
C GLU A 75 -7.07 9.77 -12.67
N THR A 76 -8.27 10.25 -13.01
CA THR A 76 -8.46 11.09 -14.21
C THR A 76 -8.05 12.53 -13.92
N ALA A 77 -7.79 13.31 -14.97
CA ALA A 77 -7.51 14.73 -14.83
C ALA A 77 -8.66 15.50 -14.13
N GLU A 78 -9.90 15.04 -14.29
CA GLU A 78 -11.06 15.60 -13.59
C GLU A 78 -11.03 15.29 -12.09
N GLN A 79 -10.77 14.02 -11.73
CA GLN A 79 -10.64 13.60 -10.33
C GLN A 79 -9.52 14.35 -9.60
N ALA A 80 -8.36 14.48 -10.26
CA ALA A 80 -7.22 15.22 -9.69
C ALA A 80 -7.57 16.70 -9.44
N ARG A 81 -8.29 17.35 -10.36
CA ARG A 81 -8.72 18.75 -10.22
C ARG A 81 -9.73 18.92 -9.09
N PHE A 82 -10.69 18.01 -8.96
CA PHE A 82 -11.67 18.05 -7.89
C PHE A 82 -11.00 17.92 -6.52
N LYS A 83 -10.10 16.94 -6.36
CA LYS A 83 -9.34 16.72 -5.13
C LYS A 83 -8.46 17.92 -4.76
N ALA A 84 -7.82 18.56 -5.74
CA ALA A 84 -7.04 19.77 -5.50
C ALA A 84 -7.90 20.92 -4.98
N ALA A 85 -9.11 21.11 -5.52
CA ALA A 85 -10.04 22.13 -5.06
C ALA A 85 -10.57 21.86 -3.64
N GLU A 86 -10.83 20.60 -3.29
CA GLU A 86 -11.24 20.23 -1.92
C GLU A 86 -10.12 20.46 -0.90
N ILE A 87 -8.87 20.14 -1.24
CA ILE A 87 -7.72 20.37 -0.36
C ILE A 87 -7.53 21.88 -0.10
N ASP A 88 -7.67 22.71 -1.14
CA ASP A 88 -7.54 24.16 -1.03
C ASP A 88 -8.62 24.76 -0.12
N ALA A 89 -9.89 24.37 -0.34
CA ALA A 89 -11.00 24.79 0.51
C ALA A 89 -10.84 24.34 1.97
N GLY A 90 -10.38 23.10 2.20
CA GLY A 90 -10.11 22.58 3.54
C GLY A 90 -8.98 23.32 4.26
N ALA A 91 -7.96 23.79 3.53
CA ALA A 91 -6.86 24.57 4.11
C ALA A 91 -7.34 25.95 4.59
N ASP A 92 -8.20 26.61 3.82
CA ASP A 92 -8.80 27.90 4.19
C ASP A 92 -9.71 27.78 5.42
N ASP A 93 -10.54 26.73 5.48
CA ASP A 93 -11.40 26.46 6.64
C ASP A 93 -10.59 26.17 7.91
N ALA A 94 -9.51 25.38 7.79
CA ALA A 94 -8.61 25.10 8.90
C ALA A 94 -7.90 26.38 9.39
N ALA A 95 -7.43 27.23 8.48
CA ALA A 95 -6.82 28.52 8.82
C ALA A 95 -7.81 29.43 9.56
N HIS A 96 -9.06 29.50 9.08
CA HIS A 96 -10.11 30.27 9.74
C HIS A 96 -10.46 29.73 11.12
N ALA A 97 -10.51 28.41 11.31
CA ALA A 97 -10.77 27.79 12.60
C ALA A 97 -9.67 28.11 13.62
N VAL A 98 -8.40 28.01 13.20
CA VAL A 98 -7.25 28.37 14.04
C VAL A 98 -7.27 29.87 14.39
N ALA A 99 -7.53 30.75 13.42
CA ALA A 99 -7.62 32.19 13.67
C ALA A 99 -8.72 32.55 14.67
N ARG A 100 -9.89 31.91 14.58
CA ARG A 100 -10.99 32.07 15.55
C ARG A 100 -10.60 31.58 16.94
N ALA A 101 -9.95 30.42 17.03
CA ALA A 101 -9.52 29.85 18.32
C ALA A 101 -8.49 30.75 19.03
N LEU A 102 -7.50 31.26 18.30
CA LEU A 102 -6.51 32.20 18.85
C LEU A 102 -7.15 33.51 19.30
N SER A 103 -8.06 34.06 18.51
CA SER A 103 -8.78 35.30 18.85
C SER A 103 -9.69 35.14 20.06
N ALA A 104 -10.32 33.97 20.23
CA ALA A 104 -11.15 33.67 21.39
C ALA A 104 -10.30 33.48 22.66
N ASN A 105 -9.08 32.95 22.53
CA ASN A 105 -8.17 32.75 23.66
C ASN A 105 -7.57 34.08 24.17
N LEU A 106 -7.23 34.99 23.25
CA LEU A 106 -6.74 36.35 23.58
C LEU A 106 -7.80 37.21 24.31
N LYS A 107 -9.09 36.96 24.05
CA LYS A 107 -10.20 37.65 24.75
C LYS A 107 -10.48 37.11 26.15
N LYS A 108 -9.94 35.93 26.51
CA LYS A 108 -10.19 35.25 27.79
C LYS A 108 -9.09 35.46 28.84
N THR A 109 -8.09 36.30 28.56
CA THR A 109 -7.03 36.65 29.53
C THR A 109 -7.41 37.97 30.21
N PRO A 110 -7.98 37.98 31.43
CA PRO A 110 -8.12 39.22 32.19
C PRO A 110 -6.78 39.58 32.84
N THR A 111 -6.42 40.85 32.73
CA THR A 111 -5.30 41.50 33.44
C THR A 111 -5.52 41.49 34.95
#